data_AF-A0ABD0S1Y1-F1
#
_entry.id   AF-A0ABD0S1Y1-F1
#
_cell.length_a   1.000
_cell.length_b   1.000
_cell.length_c   1.000
_cell.angle_alpha   90.00
_cell.angle_beta   90.00
_cell.angle_gamma   90.00
#
_symmetry.space_group_name_H-M   'P 1'
#
loop_
_entity.id
_entity.type
_entity.pdbx_description
1 polymer ?
#
loop_
_entity_poly.entity_id
_entity_poly.type
_entity_poly.pdbx_seq_one_letter_code
_entity_poly.pdbx_strand_id
1 'polypeptide(L)'
;VSTFRRQSVILACNGSGFPVEELQVYWEAMGKDVISLQGDVVTVGRGDPTESMDFSLILSDLMLNDGEIYECLWEGTKPISSVLLQV
;
A
#
# COMPACT_ATOMS: atom_id res chain seq x y z
N VAL A 1 -18.49 -26.27 -6.23
CA VAL A 1 -18.14 -25.37 -5.11
C VAL A 1 -16.87 -24.65 -5.51
N SER A 2 -16.96 -23.39 -5.91
CA SER A 2 -15.79 -22.58 -6.29
C SER A 2 -15.08 -22.16 -5.00
N THR A 3 -13.91 -22.72 -4.73
CA THR A 3 -13.10 -22.33 -3.58
C THR A 3 -12.37 -21.04 -3.92
N PHE A 4 -12.84 -19.91 -3.40
CA PHE A 4 -12.11 -18.65 -3.44
C PHE A 4 -10.81 -18.82 -2.63
N ARG A 5 -9.65 -18.83 -3.29
CA ARG A 5 -8.37 -18.69 -2.59
C ARG A 5 -8.15 -17.20 -2.33
N ARG A 6 -8.28 -16.78 -1.07
CA ARG A 6 -7.76 -15.48 -0.63
C ARG A 6 -6.27 -15.45 -0.91
N GLN A 7 -5.85 -14.64 -1.88
CA GLN A 7 -4.44 -14.34 -2.10
C GLN A 7 -4.13 -13.03 -1.40
N SER A 8 -2.99 -13.01 -0.71
CA SER A 8 -2.41 -11.82 -0.10
C SER A 8 -1.12 -11.50 -0.83
N VAL A 9 -0.90 -10.23 -1.16
CA VAL A 9 0.33 -9.75 -1.79
C VAL A 9 0.93 -8.65 -0.94
N ILE A 10 2.26 -8.62 -0.86
CA ILE A 10 3.01 -7.56 -0.21
C ILE A 10 3.44 -6.58 -1.30
N LEU A 11 2.98 -5.34 -1.17
CA LEU A 11 3.45 -4.21 -1.95
C LEU A 11 4.62 -3.58 -1.20
N ALA A 12 5.82 -3.75 -1.74
CA ALA A 12 7.01 -3.16 -1.16
C ALA A 12 7.04 -1.64 -1.41
N CYS A 13 7.08 -0.87 -0.33
CA CYS A 13 7.57 0.49 -0.36
C CYS A 13 8.91 0.50 0.38
N ASN A 14 9.81 1.42 0.06
CA ASN A 14 11.00 1.62 0.86
C ASN A 14 11.20 3.13 1.03
N GLY A 15 10.66 3.66 2.13
CA GLY A 15 10.83 5.06 2.47
C GLY A 15 12.05 5.35 3.36
N SER A 16 13.06 4.47 3.41
CA SER A 16 14.27 4.68 4.24
C SER A 16 15.06 5.95 3.89
N GLY A 17 14.77 6.58 2.75
CA GLY A 17 15.35 7.86 2.33
C GLY A 17 14.56 9.10 2.76
N PHE A 18 13.41 8.95 3.43
CA PHE A 18 12.52 10.04 3.82
C PHE A 18 12.58 10.27 5.34
N PRO A 19 12.54 11.53 5.80
CA PRO A 19 12.64 11.86 7.23
C PRO A 19 11.43 11.34 7.99
N VAL A 20 11.67 10.50 8.99
CA VAL A 20 10.64 9.76 9.76
C VAL A 20 9.78 10.70 10.64
N GLU A 21 10.21 11.95 10.83
CA GLU A 21 9.67 12.89 11.82
C GLU A 21 8.33 13.54 11.39
N GLU A 22 7.99 13.51 10.10
CA GLU A 22 6.73 14.03 9.52
C GLU A 22 6.10 12.99 8.57
N LEU A 23 6.03 11.75 9.04
CA LEU A 23 5.70 10.59 8.22
C LEU A 23 4.23 10.57 7.78
N GLN A 24 3.95 11.09 6.58
CA GLN A 24 2.67 10.98 5.90
C GLN A 24 2.85 10.17 4.60
N VAL A 25 2.54 8.88 4.66
CA VAL A 25 2.59 7.98 3.50
C VAL A 25 1.18 7.59 3.08
N TYR A 26 0.94 7.55 1.78
CA TYR A 26 -0.35 7.23 1.18
C TYR A 26 -0.15 6.12 0.17
N TRP A 27 -1.07 5.17 0.15
CA TRP A 27 -1.21 4.27 -0.98
C TRP A 27 -2.43 4.64 -1.79
N GLU A 28 -2.23 4.81 -3.09
CA GLU A 28 -3.29 5.07 -4.05
C GLU A 28 -3.31 3.94 -5.09
N ALA A 29 -4.50 3.60 -5.58
CA ALA A 29 -4.69 2.80 -6.78
C ALA A 29 -5.67 3.52 -7.70
N MET A 30 -5.24 3.84 -8.92
CA MET A 30 -6.08 4.44 -9.97
C MET A 30 -6.85 5.71 -9.51
N GLY A 31 -6.24 6.60 -8.73
CA GLY A 31 -6.90 7.80 -8.21
C GLY A 31 -7.76 7.59 -6.98
N LYS A 32 -7.68 6.42 -6.32
CA LYS A 32 -8.42 6.10 -5.10
C LYS A 32 -7.49 5.75 -3.95
N ASP A 33 -7.72 6.37 -2.80
CA ASP A 33 -7.01 6.07 -1.57
C ASP A 33 -7.26 4.62 -1.11
N VAL A 34 -6.17 3.90 -0.88
CA VAL A 34 -6.15 2.52 -0.37
C VAL A 34 -5.84 2.50 1.12
N ILE A 35 -4.84 3.27 1.56
CA ILE A 35 -4.50 3.46 2.98
C ILE A 35 -3.74 4.78 3.16
N SER A 36 -3.81 5.36 4.35
CA SER A 36 -2.89 6.42 4.77
C SER A 36 -2.24 6.11 6.12
N LEU A 37 -0.94 6.36 6.20
CA LEU A 37 -0.08 6.15 7.34
C LEU A 37 0.40 7.52 7.82
N GLN A 38 0.00 7.92 9.02
CA GLN A 38 0.47 9.15 9.68
C GLN A 38 1.14 8.79 11.00
N GLY A 39 2.47 8.74 11.02
CA GLY A 39 3.23 8.23 12.17
C GLY A 39 2.80 6.79 12.52
N ASP A 40 2.40 6.55 13.78
CA ASP A 40 1.88 5.26 14.25
C ASP A 40 0.38 5.05 13.95
N VAL A 41 -0.30 6.06 13.38
CA VAL A 41 -1.73 6.00 13.10
C VAL A 41 -1.96 5.51 11.68
N VAL A 42 -2.56 4.33 11.59
CA VAL A 42 -3.00 3.72 10.35
C VAL A 42 -4.47 4.06 10.14
N THR A 43 -4.78 4.84 9.11
CA THR A 43 -6.17 5.08 8.70
C THR A 43 -6.51 4.04 7.64
N VAL A 44 -7.19 2.98 8.08
CA VAL A 44 -7.35 1.73 7.33
C VAL A 44 -8.34 1.88 6.17
N GLY A 45 -7.88 1.51 4.97
CA GLY A 45 -8.72 1.08 3.85
C GLY A 45 -8.52 -0.42 3.57
N ARG A 46 -8.21 -0.82 2.33
CA ARG A 46 -8.22 -2.25 1.91
C ARG A 46 -6.97 -3.09 2.27
N GLY A 47 -6.04 -2.59 3.09
CA GLY A 47 -4.78 -3.27 3.40
C GLY A 47 -4.22 -2.96 4.79
N ASP A 48 -3.20 -3.73 5.19
CA ASP A 48 -2.53 -3.67 6.49
C ASP A 48 -1.04 -3.34 6.33
N PRO A 49 -0.48 -2.38 7.06
CA PRO A 49 0.96 -2.08 6.99
C PRO A 49 1.80 -3.21 7.58
N THR A 50 3.01 -3.39 7.06
CA THR A 50 4.01 -4.31 7.62
C THR A 50 4.66 -3.72 8.87
N GLU A 51 5.15 -4.57 9.79
CA GLU A 51 5.88 -4.11 10.99
C GLU A 51 7.26 -3.49 10.68
N SER A 52 7.71 -3.58 9.43
CA SER A 52 8.93 -2.94 8.96
C SER A 52 8.73 -1.45 8.69
N MET A 53 9.73 -0.63 9.04
CA MET A 53 9.83 0.81 8.73
C MET A 53 9.91 1.13 7.21
N ASP A 54 9.63 0.16 6.35
CA ASP A 54 9.70 0.32 4.90
C ASP A 54 8.37 0.80 4.29
N PHE A 55 7.28 0.88 5.06
CA PHE A 55 5.95 1.32 4.61
C PHE A 55 5.30 0.37 3.61
N SER A 56 5.75 -0.90 3.61
CA SER A 56 5.13 -1.92 2.77
C SER A 56 3.70 -2.21 3.22
N LEU A 57 2.86 -2.56 2.27
CA LEU A 57 1.43 -2.81 2.48
C LEU A 57 1.10 -4.27 2.14
N ILE A 58 0.41 -4.95 3.04
CA ILE A 58 -0.20 -6.25 2.79
C ILE A 58 -1.62 -6.00 2.28
N LEU A 59 -1.86 -6.32 1.02
CA LEU A 59 -3.21 -6.36 0.46
C LEU A 59 -3.79 -7.76 0.66
N SER A 60 -4.92 -7.82 1.35
CA SER A 60 -5.69 -9.05 1.58
C SER A 60 -6.96 -9.03 0.72
N ASP A 61 -7.52 -10.20 0.43
CA ASP A 61 -8.79 -10.35 -0.32
C ASP A 61 -8.77 -9.74 -1.74
N LEU A 62 -7.62 -9.83 -2.43
CA LEU A 62 -7.46 -9.40 -3.82
C LEU A 62 -8.39 -10.19 -4.75
N MET A 63 -9.14 -9.48 -5.59
CA MET A 63 -9.91 -10.10 -6.67
C MET A 63 -9.07 -10.06 -7.95
N LEU A 64 -9.12 -11.14 -8.75
CA LEU A 64 -8.38 -11.36 -10.00
C LEU A 64 -8.52 -10.26 -11.09
N ASN A 65 -9.30 -9.21 -10.84
CA ASN A 65 -9.45 -8.04 -11.73
C ASN A 65 -8.71 -6.79 -11.20
N ASP A 66 -8.00 -6.86 -10.08
CA ASP A 66 -7.23 -5.75 -9.49
C ASP A 66 -5.87 -5.59 -10.21
N GLY A 67 -5.90 -5.60 -11.56
CA GLY A 67 -4.76 -5.26 -12.42
C GLY A 67 -4.48 -3.76 -12.38
N GLU A 68 -4.16 -3.26 -11.19
CA GLU A 68 -4.01 -1.85 -10.89
C GLU A 68 -2.55 -1.54 -10.53
N ILE A 69 -2.12 -0.32 -10.86
CA ILE A 69 -0.86 0.21 -10.36
C ILE A 69 -1.14 0.81 -8.99
N TYR A 70 -0.41 0.33 -7.99
CA TYR A 70 -0.44 0.87 -6.65
C TYR A 70 0.75 1.80 -6.47
N GLU A 71 0.48 3.01 -6.00
CA GLU A 71 1.49 4.04 -5.80
C GLU A 71 1.66 4.35 -4.32
N CYS A 72 2.89 4.25 -3.83
CA CYS A 72 3.30 4.68 -2.51
C CYS A 72 3.76 6.13 -2.62
N LEU A 73 3.07 7.06 -1.97
CA LEU A 73 3.29 8.50 -2.05
C LEU A 73 3.69 9.07 -0.69
N TRP A 74 4.71 9.93 -0.67
CA TRP A 74 5.04 10.80 0.46
C TRP A 74 4.24 12.10 0.37
N GLU A 75 3.66 12.56 1.49
CA GLU A 75 2.79 13.75 1.57
C GLU A 75 1.66 13.73 0.51
N GLY A 76 1.26 12.55 0.06
CA GLY A 76 0.23 12.34 -0.96
C GLY A 76 0.58 12.83 -2.36
N THR A 77 1.81 13.29 -2.60
CA THR A 77 2.17 13.94 -3.89
C THR A 77 3.51 13.48 -4.46
N LYS A 78 4.45 13.03 -3.62
CA LYS A 78 5.79 12.63 -4.07
C LYS A 78 5.85 11.10 -4.19
N PRO A 79 5.96 10.54 -5.40
CA PRO A 79 6.02 9.09 -5.56
C PRO A 79 7.32 8.52 -4.99
N ILE A 80 7.18 7.53 -4.11
CA ILE A 80 8.27 6.72 -3.55
C ILE A 80 8.46 5.45 -4.39
N SER A 81 7.36 4.75 -4.68
CA SER A 81 7.35 3.46 -5.38
C SER A 81 6.03 3.27 -6.12
N SER A 82 6.09 2.58 -7.27
CA SER A 82 4.91 2.17 -8.03
C SER A 82 5.00 0.66 -8.29
N VAL A 83 3.97 -0.08 -7.93
CA VAL A 83 3.91 -1.54 -8.05
C VAL A 83 2.75 -1.91 -8.96
N LEU A 84 3.06 -2.58 -10.07
CA LEU A 84 2.04 -3.17 -10.92
C LEU A 84 1.66 -4.54 -10.37
N LEU A 85 0.40 -4.69 -9.96
CA LEU A 85 -0.16 -5.99 -9.62
C LEU A 85 -0.61 -6.70 -10.90
N GLN A 86 0.01 -7.83 -11.24
CA GLN A 86 -0.51 -8.77 -12.25
C GLN A 86 -0.88 -10.07 -11.54
N VAL A 87 -2.18 -10.31 -11.39
CA VAL A 87 -2.76 -11.50 -10.74
C VAL A 87 -3.32 -12.46 -11.77
#